data_AF-A0A971YX81-F1
#
_entry.id   AF-A0A971YX81-F1
#
_cell.length_a   1.000
_cell.length_b   1.000
_cell.length_c   1.000
_cell.angle_alpha   90.00
_cell.angle_beta   90.00
_cell.angle_gamma   90.00
#
_symmetry.space_group_name_H-M   'P 1'
#
loop_
_entity.id
_entity.type
_entity.pdbx_description
1 polymer ?
#
loop_
_entity_poly.entity_id
_entity_poly.type
_entity_poly.pdbx_seq_one_letter_code
_entity_poly.pdbx_strand_id
1 'polypeptide(L)' 'MTVEVDKLKERVKEMAKDGKLACRVAFQIAEEFEVPPRKVGDAANELKIKIAGCQLGCFK' A
#
# COMPACT_ATOMS: atom_id res chain seq x y z
N MET A 1 13.18 0.68 -17.35
CA MET A 1 11.70 0.58 -17.30
C MET A 1 11.29 0.65 -15.84
N THR A 2 10.70 1.76 -15.40
CA THR A 2 10.54 2.07 -13.94
C THR A 2 9.12 2.56 -13.60
N VAL A 3 8.12 2.24 -14.42
CA VAL A 3 6.83 2.95 -14.42
C VAL A 3 5.81 2.37 -13.42
N GLU A 4 5.92 1.10 -13.00
CA GLU A 4 4.91 0.46 -12.13
C GLU A 4 4.97 0.90 -10.67
N VAL A 5 6.18 1.09 -10.12
CA VAL A 5 6.34 1.38 -8.69
C VAL A 5 5.97 2.83 -8.35
N ASP A 6 6.15 3.75 -9.30
CA ASP A 6 5.89 5.18 -9.10
C ASP A 6 4.38 5.46 -8.95
N LYS A 7 3.55 4.91 -9.85
CA LYS A 7 2.08 5.00 -9.76
C LYS A 7 1.51 4.34 -8.50
N LEU A 8 2.09 3.21 -8.09
CA LEU A 8 1.72 2.52 -6.86
C LEU A 8 1.98 3.42 -5.64
N LYS A 9 3.16 4.05 -5.58
CA LYS A 9 3.57 4.95 -4.50
C LYS A 9 2.67 6.19 -4.44
N GLU A 10 2.33 6.78 -5.57
CA GLU A 10 1.37 7.88 -5.63
C GLU A 10 0.01 7.47 -5.09
N ARG A 11 -0.55 6.35 -5.54
CA ARG A 11 -1.86 5.88 -5.04
C ARG A 11 -1.84 5.58 -3.55
N VAL A 12 -0.79 4.93 -3.06
CA VAL A 12 -0.59 4.66 -1.64
C VAL A 12 -0.52 5.97 -0.86
N LYS A 13 0.17 6.98 -1.36
CA LYS A 13 0.31 8.30 -0.73
C LYS A 13 -0.99 9.09 -0.73
N GLU A 14 -1.76 9.06 -1.81
CA GLU A 14 -3.08 9.70 -1.89
C GLU A 14 -4.08 9.09 -0.91
N MET A 15 -4.04 7.77 -0.76
CA MET A 15 -4.93 7.06 0.15
C MET A 15 -4.43 7.04 1.60
N ALA A 16 -3.15 7.31 1.83
CA ALA A 16 -2.58 7.42 3.16
C ALA A 16 -3.04 8.73 3.81
N LYS A 17 -3.99 8.62 4.74
CA LYS A 17 -4.38 9.75 5.59
C LYS A 17 -3.49 9.78 6.82
N ASP A 18 -2.87 10.92 7.07
CA ASP A 18 -2.10 11.18 8.30
C ASP A 18 -0.88 10.26 8.48
N GLY A 19 -0.23 9.89 7.37
CA GLY A 19 0.89 8.94 7.38
C GLY A 19 0.47 7.51 7.75
N LYS A 20 -0.83 7.22 7.68
CA LYS A 20 -1.39 5.89 7.94
C LYS A 20 -2.13 5.36 6.72
N LEU A 21 -1.86 4.11 6.36
CA LEU A 21 -2.52 3.39 5.28
C LEU A 21 -3.35 2.24 5.86
N ALA A 22 -4.62 2.14 5.49
CA ALA A 22 -5.42 0.98 5.89
C ALA A 22 -4.99 -0.28 5.12
N CYS A 23 -4.90 -1.41 5.81
CA CYS A 23 -4.52 -2.70 5.18
C CYS A 23 -5.48 -3.09 4.05
N ARG A 24 -6.79 -2.80 4.21
CA ARG A 24 -7.79 -2.98 3.15
C ARG A 24 -7.45 -2.19 1.89
N VAL A 25 -6.98 -0.95 2.04
CA VAL A 25 -6.62 -0.10 0.91
C VAL A 25 -5.34 -0.60 0.25
N ALA A 26 -4.34 -1.03 1.03
CA ALA A 26 -3.14 -1.64 0.49
C ALA A 26 -3.45 -2.87 -0.37
N PHE A 27 -4.36 -3.73 0.10
CA PHE A 27 -4.84 -4.89 -0.66
C PHE A 27 -5.65 -4.51 -1.89
N GLN A 28 -6.52 -3.50 -1.78
CA GLN A 28 -7.32 -3.04 -2.91
C GLN A 28 -6.44 -2.47 -4.04
N ILE A 29 -5.40 -1.70 -3.68
CA ILE A 29 -4.38 -1.22 -4.63
C ILE A 29 -3.55 -2.40 -5.16
N ALA A 30 -3.19 -3.37 -4.32
CA ALA A 30 -2.46 -4.56 -4.75
C ALA A 30 -3.23 -5.34 -5.83
N GLU A 31 -4.52 -5.55 -5.61
CA GLU A 31 -5.42 -6.27 -6.52
C GLU A 31 -5.68 -5.46 -7.81
N GLU A 32 -5.92 -4.15 -7.70
CA GLU A 32 -6.17 -3.26 -8.83
C GLU A 32 -4.95 -3.13 -9.77
N PHE A 33 -3.74 -3.22 -9.22
CA PHE A 33 -2.49 -3.16 -9.98
C PHE A 33 -1.91 -4.56 -10.27
N GLU A 34 -2.60 -5.64 -9.88
CA GLU A 34 -2.12 -7.03 -9.99
C GLU A 34 -0.70 -7.23 -9.42
N VAL A 35 -0.37 -6.49 -8.36
CA VAL A 35 0.93 -6.58 -7.66
C VAL A 35 0.77 -7.29 -6.32
N PRO A 36 1.81 -7.99 -5.83
CA PRO A 36 1.74 -8.60 -4.52
C PRO A 36 1.61 -7.53 -3.42
N PRO A 37 0.81 -7.77 -2.36
CA PRO A 37 0.65 -6.85 -1.23
C PRO A 37 1.98 -6.58 -0.52
N ARG A 38 2.96 -7.48 -0.64
CA ARG A 38 4.33 -7.28 -0.19
C ARG A 38 5.01 -6.08 -0.89
N LYS A 39 4.80 -5.89 -2.19
CA LYS A 39 5.30 -4.74 -2.97
C LYS A 39 4.65 -3.44 -2.49
N VAL A 40 3.34 -3.48 -2.19
CA VAL A 40 2.60 -2.33 -1.64
C VAL A 40 3.09 -1.98 -0.24
N GLY A 41 3.35 -2.99 0.59
CA GLY A 41 3.96 -2.81 1.90
C GLY A 41 5.36 -2.22 1.83
N ASP A 42 6.19 -2.70 0.90
CA ASP A 42 7.54 -2.16 0.66
C ASP A 42 7.48 -0.68 0.22
N ALA A 43 6.60 -0.36 -0.74
CA ALA A 43 6.37 1.01 -1.19
C ALA A 43 5.85 1.92 -0.07
N ALA A 44 4.89 1.46 0.73
CA ALA A 44 4.40 2.20 1.89
C ALA A 44 5.50 2.42 2.94
N ASN A 45 6.33 1.41 3.19
CA ASN A 45 7.45 1.48 4.13
C ASN A 45 8.54 2.46 3.66
N GLU A 46 8.87 2.45 2.36
CA GLU A 46 9.79 3.38 1.73
C GLU A 46 9.28 4.83 1.83
N LEU A 47 7.96 5.02 1.72
CA LEU A 47 7.28 6.31 1.90
C LEU A 47 7.10 6.70 3.38
N LYS A 48 7.59 5.91 4.34
CA LYS A 48 7.39 6.06 5.79
C LYS A 48 5.90 6.12 6.21
N ILE A 49 5.03 5.49 5.44
CA ILE A 49 3.60 5.39 5.73
C ILE A 49 3.38 4.13 6.58
N LYS A 50 2.81 4.30 7.77
CA LYS A 50 2.49 3.17 8.64
C LYS A 50 1.20 2.50 8.17
N ILE A 51 1.26 1.20 7.90
CA ILE A 51 0.03 0.45 7.68
C ILE A 51 -0.68 0.28 9.03
N ALA A 52 -1.81 0.96 9.21
CA ALA A 52 -2.58 0.98 10.45
C ALA A 52 -4.05 0.69 10.14
N GLY A 53 -4.69 -0.18 10.92
CA GLY A 53 -6.05 -0.64 10.64
C GLY A 53 -6.10 -1.93 9.83
N CYS A 54 -5.37 -2.96 10.27
CA CYS A 54 -5.68 -4.33 9.89
C CYS A 54 -6.94 -4.75 10.65
N GLN A 55 -8.11 -4.32 10.17
CA GLN A 55 -9.41 -4.71 10.76
C GLN A 55 -9.75 -6.20 10.56
N LEU A 56 -8.91 -6.95 9.84
CA LEU A 56 -9.23 -8.31 9.38
C LEU A 56 -8.26 -9.40 9.85
N GLY A 57 -7.20 -9.10 10.62
CA GLY A 57 -6.26 -10.15 11.02
C GLY A 57 -5.57 -10.85 9.83
N CYS A 58 -5.47 -10.18 8.67
CA CYS A 58 -4.91 -10.74 7.42
C CYS A 58 -3.38 -10.63 7.31
N PHE A 59 -2.66 -10.60 8.44
CA PHE A 59 -1.23 -10.93 8.43
C PHE A 59 -1.09 -12.39 8.86
N LYS A 60 -1.23 -13.29 7.87
CA LYS A 60 -0.50 -14.55 7.83
C LYS A 60 0.19 -14.65 6.48
#